data_AF-A0A940SNU1-F1
#
_entry.id   AF-A0A940SNU1-F1
#
_cell.length_a   1.000
_cell.length_b   1.000
_cell.length_c   1.000
_cell.angle_alpha   90.00
_cell.angle_beta   90.00
_cell.angle_gamma   90.00
#
_symmetry.space_group_name_H-M   'P 1'
#
loop_
_entity.id
_entity.type
_entity.pdbx_description
1 polymer ?
#
loop_
_entity_poly.entity_id
_entity_poly.type
_entity_poly.pdbx_seq_one_letter_code
_entity_poly.pdbx_strand_id
1 'polypeptide(L)'
;MRKKNIAFDNAQYLKTQSEHIRERIAQFGGRLYLEFGGKLYDDYHASRVLPGFQPDSKLRMLLQMKKDVEIVIAINADDIEQNRTRGDLGITYDTDVLRLIGLFRQRGLYVGSVVMTRFTGEPAAEKFQKRLESLGIRVYRHYPIEGYPSNLPLILSEEGFGKNQYIEVSRRLVVVTAPGPGSGKMAVCLSQIYQEHQRGNEAGYAKFETFPIWNVPLKHPVNVAYEAATADLNDINMIDPFHLEAYGTTAVNYNRDVEVFPVLRSMFEQIYGTSPYQSPTDMGVNMAGTCIINDEAARAASRQEIIRRYFSERCDLRQGKSDAETVYKLELLMQQMNLTEEERPVIAKAREIAEKTGEPAAALQLPNGKIVTGKTSDLMG
;
A
#
# COMPACT_ATOMS: atom_id res chain seq x y z
N MET A 1 -14.58 32.29 -0.01
CA MET A 1 -13.98 30.98 0.32
C MET A 1 -13.88 30.17 -0.96
N ARG A 2 -12.68 29.93 -1.52
CA ARG A 2 -12.58 28.86 -2.52
C ARG A 2 -12.95 27.58 -1.78
N LYS A 3 -14.04 26.91 -2.18
CA LYS A 3 -14.30 25.52 -1.76
C LYS A 3 -12.97 24.78 -1.90
N LYS A 4 -12.56 23.99 -0.91
CA LYS A 4 -11.53 22.96 -1.16
C LYS A 4 -11.97 22.29 -2.46
N ASN A 5 -11.16 22.38 -3.52
CA ASN A 5 -11.52 21.79 -4.80
C ASN A 5 -11.53 20.28 -4.58
N ILE A 6 -12.71 19.74 -4.25
CA ILE A 6 -12.92 18.31 -4.04
C ILE A 6 -12.74 17.65 -5.40
N ALA A 7 -11.79 16.73 -5.46
CA ALA A 7 -11.45 15.92 -6.61
C ALA A 7 -12.09 14.53 -6.58
N PHE A 8 -12.47 14.07 -5.38
CA PHE A 8 -12.81 12.68 -5.13
C PHE A 8 -14.11 12.54 -4.33
N ASP A 9 -15.02 11.69 -4.79
CA ASP A 9 -16.22 11.33 -4.05
C ASP A 9 -15.95 10.13 -3.13
N ASN A 10 -15.74 10.43 -1.85
CA ASN A 10 -15.47 9.41 -0.85
C ASN A 10 -16.67 8.51 -0.57
N ALA A 11 -17.90 9.04 -0.65
CA ALA A 11 -19.09 8.24 -0.37
C ALA A 11 -19.33 7.23 -1.49
N GLN A 12 -19.17 7.66 -2.74
CA GLN A 12 -19.17 6.78 -3.91
C GLN A 12 -18.09 5.70 -3.78
N TYR A 13 -16.86 6.09 -3.43
CA TYR A 13 -15.76 5.14 -3.25
C TYR A 13 -16.08 4.05 -2.24
N LEU A 14 -16.56 4.40 -1.03
CA LEU A 14 -16.89 3.40 -0.02
C LEU A 14 -17.91 2.38 -0.54
N LYS A 15 -18.93 2.85 -1.27
CA LYS A 15 -19.96 1.99 -1.85
C LYS A 15 -19.39 1.10 -2.95
N THR A 16 -18.82 1.71 -4.00
CA THR A 16 -18.34 1.01 -5.20
C THR A 16 -17.21 0.03 -4.87
N GLN A 17 -16.28 0.42 -3.99
CA GLN A 17 -15.17 -0.44 -3.59
C GLN A 17 -15.64 -1.66 -2.79
N SER A 18 -16.59 -1.48 -1.86
CA SER A 18 -17.16 -2.61 -1.11
C SER A 18 -18.00 -3.51 -2.00
N GLU A 19 -18.79 -2.96 -2.93
CA GLU A 19 -19.55 -3.75 -3.92
C GLU A 19 -18.62 -4.62 -4.78
N HIS A 20 -17.57 -4.02 -5.34
CA HIS A 20 -16.62 -4.75 -6.19
C HIS A 20 -15.88 -5.87 -5.43
N ILE A 21 -15.53 -5.66 -4.16
CA ILE A 21 -14.94 -6.73 -3.33
C ILE A 21 -15.96 -7.86 -3.06
N ARG A 22 -17.25 -7.55 -2.87
CA ARG A 22 -18.29 -8.59 -2.71
C ARG A 22 -18.49 -9.39 -3.99
N GLU A 23 -18.45 -8.74 -5.15
CA GLU A 23 -18.48 -9.40 -6.46
C GLU A 23 -17.29 -10.35 -6.61
N ARG A 24 -16.09 -9.88 -6.25
CA ARG A 24 -14.87 -10.72 -6.25
C ARG A 24 -15.01 -11.94 -5.34
N ILE A 25 -15.56 -11.78 -4.14
CA ILE A 25 -15.82 -12.92 -3.23
C ILE A 25 -16.78 -13.92 -3.87
N ALA A 26 -17.84 -13.43 -4.53
CA ALA A 26 -18.83 -14.29 -5.18
C ALA A 26 -18.26 -15.06 -6.39
N GLN A 27 -17.30 -14.48 -7.12
CA GLN A 27 -16.61 -15.16 -8.22
C GLN A 27 -15.82 -16.41 -7.77
N PHE A 28 -15.42 -16.48 -6.50
CA PHE A 28 -14.62 -17.58 -5.94
C PHE A 28 -15.40 -18.42 -4.92
N GLY A 29 -16.70 -18.64 -5.17
CA GLY A 29 -17.49 -19.57 -4.34
C GLY A 29 -17.79 -19.08 -2.92
N GLY A 30 -17.40 -17.84 -2.57
CA GLY A 30 -17.72 -17.22 -1.29
C GLY A 30 -16.56 -17.04 -0.32
N ARG A 31 -15.31 -17.34 -0.70
CA ARG A 31 -14.11 -17.02 0.12
C ARG A 31 -13.04 -16.29 -0.69
N LEU A 32 -12.48 -15.22 -0.12
CA LEU A 32 -11.43 -14.41 -0.73
C LEU A 32 -10.33 -14.10 0.29
N TYR A 33 -9.10 -14.45 -0.04
CA TYR A 33 -7.88 -13.99 0.61
C TYR A 33 -7.39 -12.72 -0.11
N LEU A 34 -7.55 -11.58 0.54
CA LEU A 34 -7.23 -10.27 0.00
C LEU A 34 -5.88 -9.81 0.55
N GLU A 35 -4.84 -9.80 -0.28
CA GLU A 35 -3.59 -9.13 0.08
C GLU A 35 -3.85 -7.63 0.15
N PHE A 36 -3.63 -7.04 1.32
CA PHE A 36 -3.81 -5.61 1.53
C PHE A 36 -2.47 -4.88 1.52
N GLY A 37 -2.20 -4.15 0.44
CA GLY A 37 -1.01 -3.32 0.27
C GLY A 37 -1.18 -1.91 0.87
N GLY A 38 -0.08 -1.38 1.42
CA GLY A 38 0.00 -0.01 1.93
C GLY A 38 -0.73 0.23 3.25
N LYS A 39 -0.93 1.52 3.57
CA LYS A 39 -1.52 1.97 4.84
C LYS A 39 -3.04 1.78 4.85
N LEU A 40 -3.57 1.23 5.94
CA LEU A 40 -5.01 0.98 6.15
C LEU A 40 -5.76 2.13 6.84
N TYR A 41 -5.08 2.89 7.70
CA TYR A 41 -5.72 3.83 8.63
C TYR A 41 -5.32 5.30 8.41
N ASP A 42 -4.10 5.53 7.93
CA ASP A 42 -3.44 6.83 7.91
C ASP A 42 -2.89 7.16 6.52
N ASP A 43 -3.70 6.96 5.48
CA ASP A 43 -3.32 7.25 4.10
C ASP A 43 -3.43 8.75 3.78
N TYR A 44 -2.55 9.53 4.42
CA TYR A 44 -2.45 10.96 4.21
C TYR A 44 -1.90 11.31 2.83
N HIS A 45 -1.16 10.41 2.18
CA HIS A 45 -0.73 10.60 0.81
C HIS A 45 -1.95 10.63 -0.12
N ALA A 46 -2.81 9.59 -0.08
CA ALA A 46 -4.06 9.56 -0.85
C ALA A 46 -4.92 10.79 -0.59
N SER A 47 -5.04 11.21 0.68
CA SER A 47 -5.84 12.38 1.06
C SER A 47 -5.33 13.72 0.48
N ARG A 48 -4.00 13.85 0.28
CA ARG A 48 -3.39 15.03 -0.35
C ARG A 48 -3.44 14.98 -1.88
N VAL A 49 -3.33 13.78 -2.46
CA VAL A 49 -3.31 13.54 -3.91
C VAL A 49 -4.73 13.57 -4.49
N LEU A 50 -5.72 13.07 -3.75
CA LEU A 50 -7.13 12.99 -4.12
C LEU A 50 -7.99 13.78 -3.12
N PRO A 51 -8.06 15.12 -3.19
CA PRO A 51 -8.87 15.93 -2.28
C PRO A 51 -10.32 15.42 -2.17
N GLY A 52 -10.70 14.94 -1.00
CA GLY A 52 -11.99 14.28 -0.77
C GLY A 52 -11.83 12.87 -0.23
N PHE A 53 -10.78 12.14 -0.63
CA PHE A 53 -10.36 10.89 -0.01
C PHE A 53 -9.96 11.15 1.44
N GLN A 54 -10.50 10.35 2.37
CA GLN A 54 -10.18 10.47 3.80
C GLN A 54 -9.08 9.47 4.21
N PRO A 55 -8.20 9.79 5.17
CA PRO A 55 -7.09 8.92 5.56
C PRO A 55 -7.52 7.50 5.96
N ASP A 56 -8.71 7.36 6.54
CA ASP A 56 -9.29 6.12 7.04
C ASP A 56 -10.32 5.48 6.09
N SER A 57 -10.41 5.95 4.84
CA SER A 57 -11.45 5.48 3.88
C SER A 57 -11.41 3.98 3.64
N LYS A 58 -10.21 3.40 3.58
CA LYS A 58 -10.02 1.94 3.41
C LYS A 58 -10.57 1.16 4.58
N LEU A 59 -10.28 1.62 5.81
CA LEU A 59 -10.85 1.05 7.02
C LEU A 59 -12.38 1.19 7.04
N ARG A 60 -12.91 2.38 6.72
CA ARG A 60 -14.36 2.63 6.65
C ARG A 60 -15.05 1.72 5.62
N MET A 61 -14.38 1.45 4.50
CA MET A 61 -14.84 0.52 3.47
C MET A 61 -14.93 -0.91 4.05
N LEU A 62 -13.89 -1.40 4.73
CA LEU A 62 -13.93 -2.71 5.39
C LEU A 62 -15.02 -2.79 6.47
N LEU A 63 -15.28 -1.70 7.19
CA LEU A 63 -16.33 -1.64 8.21
C LEU A 63 -17.75 -1.80 7.64
N GLN A 64 -17.98 -1.46 6.36
CA GLN A 64 -19.26 -1.77 5.69
C GLN A 64 -19.49 -3.28 5.52
N MET A 65 -18.44 -4.08 5.59
CA MET A 65 -18.45 -5.54 5.48
C MET A 65 -17.96 -6.21 6.77
N LYS A 66 -18.03 -5.52 7.91
CA LYS A 66 -17.40 -5.96 9.17
C LYS A 66 -17.79 -7.36 9.65
N LYS A 67 -18.94 -7.89 9.24
CA LYS A 67 -19.40 -9.25 9.60
C LYS A 67 -18.67 -10.32 8.78
N ASP A 68 -18.25 -9.98 7.57
CA ASP A 68 -17.59 -10.86 6.61
C ASP A 68 -16.06 -10.75 6.63
N VAL A 69 -15.50 -9.72 7.29
CA VAL A 69 -14.05 -9.43 7.30
C VAL A 69 -13.35 -10.10 8.48
N GLU A 70 -12.35 -10.94 8.22
CA GLU A 70 -11.39 -11.45 9.20
C GLU A 70 -9.99 -10.90 8.89
N ILE A 71 -9.34 -10.28 9.88
CA ILE A 71 -7.98 -9.75 9.72
C ILE A 71 -6.97 -10.82 10.12
N VAL A 72 -6.02 -11.07 9.22
CA VAL A 72 -4.81 -11.87 9.45
C VAL A 72 -3.59 -10.96 9.29
N ILE A 73 -2.68 -10.98 10.26
CA ILE A 73 -1.49 -10.12 10.24
C ILE A 73 -0.25 -10.98 10.00
N ALA A 74 0.44 -10.78 8.88
CA ALA A 74 1.70 -11.44 8.58
C ALA A 74 2.88 -10.64 9.15
N ILE A 75 3.86 -11.34 9.73
CA ILE A 75 5.13 -10.80 10.20
C ILE A 75 6.25 -11.79 9.90
N ASN A 76 7.37 -11.30 9.37
CA ASN A 76 8.54 -12.13 9.09
C ASN A 76 9.30 -12.40 10.39
N ALA A 77 9.65 -13.66 10.65
CA ALA A 77 10.36 -14.07 11.85
C ALA A 77 11.75 -13.41 11.96
N ASP A 78 12.46 -13.25 10.83
CA ASP A 78 13.77 -12.57 10.79
C ASP A 78 13.64 -11.07 11.07
N ASP A 79 12.56 -10.41 10.62
CA ASP A 79 12.31 -9.00 10.94
C ASP A 79 12.14 -8.78 12.46
N ILE A 80 11.61 -9.77 13.18
CA ILE A 80 11.52 -9.74 14.65
C ILE A 80 12.90 -9.88 15.28
N GLU A 81 13.69 -10.86 14.81
CA GLU A 81 15.04 -11.13 15.33
C GLU A 81 15.98 -9.93 15.12
N GLN A 82 15.88 -9.27 13.97
CA GLN A 82 16.66 -8.08 13.64
C GLN A 82 16.12 -6.78 14.25
N ASN A 83 15.04 -6.83 15.04
CA ASN A 83 14.36 -5.66 15.60
C ASN A 83 14.02 -4.62 14.51
N ARG A 84 13.57 -5.08 13.35
CA ARG A 84 13.29 -4.20 12.21
C ARG A 84 12.30 -3.12 12.64
N THR A 85 12.64 -1.87 12.36
CA THR A 85 11.84 -0.72 12.73
C THR A 85 11.02 -0.22 11.55
N ARG A 86 9.84 0.29 11.87
CA ARG A 86 8.94 0.93 10.92
C ARG A 86 9.27 2.41 10.87
N GLY A 87 9.83 2.88 9.75
CA GLY A 87 10.44 4.22 9.63
C GLY A 87 9.50 5.38 9.94
N ASP A 88 8.20 5.27 9.63
CA ASP A 88 7.23 6.34 9.87
C ASP A 88 6.76 6.45 11.33
N LEU A 89 6.87 5.38 12.11
CA LEU A 89 6.41 5.32 13.51
C LEU A 89 7.55 5.19 14.52
N GLY A 90 8.75 4.80 14.10
CA GLY A 90 9.91 4.60 14.98
C GLY A 90 9.75 3.43 15.96
N ILE A 91 8.85 2.48 15.68
CA ILE A 91 8.61 1.29 16.50
C ILE A 91 9.02 0.01 15.77
N THR A 92 9.35 -1.05 16.50
CA THR A 92 9.67 -2.37 15.93
C THR A 92 8.44 -3.04 15.32
N TYR A 93 8.65 -3.93 14.35
CA TYR A 93 7.56 -4.60 13.64
C TYR A 93 6.66 -5.45 14.56
N ASP A 94 7.23 -6.12 15.57
CA ASP A 94 6.47 -6.88 16.58
C ASP A 94 5.58 -5.96 17.45
N THR A 95 6.09 -4.77 17.79
CA THR A 95 5.29 -3.72 18.47
C THR A 95 4.18 -3.21 17.55
N ASP A 96 4.47 -3.02 16.26
CA ASP A 96 3.48 -2.58 15.29
C ASP A 96 2.36 -3.60 15.07
N VAL A 97 2.66 -4.91 15.10
CA VAL A 97 1.64 -5.97 15.10
C VAL A 97 0.67 -5.78 16.26
N LEU A 98 1.16 -5.62 17.49
CA LEU A 98 0.29 -5.40 18.66
C LEU A 98 -0.56 -4.14 18.53
N ARG A 99 0.03 -3.06 17.98
CA ARG A 99 -0.69 -1.81 17.69
C ARG A 99 -1.80 -2.03 16.66
N LEU A 100 -1.52 -2.71 15.56
CA LEU A 100 -2.50 -3.03 14.51
C LEU A 100 -3.66 -3.87 15.08
N ILE A 101 -3.36 -4.89 15.89
CA ILE A 101 -4.39 -5.69 16.57
C ILE A 101 -5.30 -4.81 17.43
N GLY A 102 -4.71 -3.94 18.25
CA GLY A 102 -5.46 -2.99 19.08
C GLY A 102 -6.35 -2.06 18.24
N LEU A 103 -5.82 -1.49 17.16
CA LEU A 103 -6.55 -0.59 16.27
C LEU A 103 -7.74 -1.27 15.59
N PHE A 104 -7.55 -2.47 15.04
CA PHE A 104 -8.65 -3.20 14.39
C PHE A 104 -9.74 -3.59 15.39
N ARG A 105 -9.36 -4.11 16.57
CA ARG A 105 -10.31 -4.46 17.63
C ARG A 105 -11.08 -3.24 18.14
N GLN A 106 -10.42 -2.11 18.36
CA GLN A 106 -11.07 -0.85 18.77
C GLN A 106 -12.10 -0.37 17.75
N ARG A 107 -11.87 -0.65 16.46
CA ARG A 107 -12.77 -0.29 15.36
C ARG A 107 -13.86 -1.32 15.11
N GLY A 108 -13.87 -2.43 15.87
CA GLY A 108 -14.88 -3.48 15.77
C GLY A 108 -14.64 -4.49 14.63
N LEU A 109 -13.41 -4.56 14.10
CA LEU A 109 -12.99 -5.62 13.17
C LEU A 109 -12.48 -6.83 13.96
N TYR A 110 -12.76 -8.02 13.44
CA TYR A 110 -12.26 -9.26 14.02
C TYR A 110 -10.85 -9.53 13.54
N VAL A 111 -9.93 -9.65 14.50
CA VAL A 111 -8.56 -10.10 14.26
C VAL A 111 -8.51 -11.58 14.60
N GLY A 112 -8.37 -12.42 13.58
CA GLY A 112 -8.37 -13.88 13.72
C GLY A 112 -7.03 -14.40 14.21
N SER A 113 -5.95 -14.04 13.52
CA SER A 113 -4.63 -14.63 13.78
C SER A 113 -3.45 -13.75 13.35
N VAL A 114 -2.27 -14.13 13.82
CA VAL A 114 -0.98 -13.64 13.34
C VAL A 114 -0.25 -14.81 12.66
N VAL A 115 0.42 -14.53 11.55
CA VAL A 115 1.23 -15.52 10.82
C VAL A 115 2.68 -15.11 10.87
N MET A 116 3.51 -15.98 11.47
CA MET A 116 4.96 -15.86 11.46
C MET A 116 5.49 -16.50 10.18
N THR A 117 5.89 -15.67 9.22
CA THR A 117 6.43 -16.11 7.94
C THR A 117 7.93 -16.33 8.04
N ARG A 118 8.44 -17.25 7.20
CA ARG A 118 9.86 -17.64 7.16
C ARG A 118 10.40 -18.13 8.51
N PHE A 119 9.56 -18.73 9.35
CA PHE A 119 9.94 -19.17 10.68
C PHE A 119 10.96 -20.32 10.62
N THR A 120 12.10 -20.17 11.31
CA THR A 120 13.13 -21.21 11.42
C THR A 120 13.53 -21.57 12.85
N GLY A 121 12.89 -20.95 13.85
CA GLY A 121 13.14 -21.22 15.28
C GLY A 121 13.89 -20.10 15.99
N GLU A 122 13.75 -18.87 15.50
CA GLU A 122 14.38 -17.67 16.02
C GLU A 122 13.90 -17.39 17.47
N PRO A 123 14.82 -17.19 18.45
CA PRO A 123 14.42 -17.02 19.86
C PRO A 123 13.50 -15.82 20.11
N ALA A 124 13.70 -14.70 19.41
CA ALA A 124 12.85 -13.52 19.57
C ALA A 124 11.44 -13.79 19.01
N ALA A 125 11.35 -14.49 17.87
CA ALA A 125 10.06 -14.88 17.28
C ALA A 125 9.29 -15.84 18.20
N GLU A 126 9.95 -16.84 18.81
CA GLU A 126 9.29 -17.73 19.77
C GLU A 126 8.79 -17.01 21.02
N LYS A 127 9.57 -16.06 21.55
CA LYS A 127 9.14 -15.22 22.68
C LYS A 127 7.94 -14.37 22.30
N PHE A 128 7.94 -13.80 21.10
CA PHE A 128 6.82 -13.01 20.61
C PHE A 128 5.57 -13.86 20.38
N GLN A 129 5.71 -15.09 19.89
CA GLN A 129 4.60 -16.05 19.77
C GLN A 129 3.94 -16.30 21.13
N LYS A 130 4.73 -16.65 22.15
CA LYS A 130 4.22 -16.88 23.52
C LYS A 130 3.49 -15.65 24.07
N ARG A 131 3.96 -14.45 23.74
CA ARG A 131 3.32 -13.18 24.12
C ARG A 131 1.98 -12.99 23.41
N LEU A 132 1.86 -13.33 22.13
CA LEU A 132 0.59 -13.26 21.40
C LEU A 132 -0.42 -14.28 21.93
N GLU A 133 0.02 -15.51 22.17
CA GLU A 133 -0.81 -16.59 22.69
C GLU A 133 -1.34 -16.28 24.10
N SER A 134 -0.54 -15.66 24.97
CA SER A 134 -1.00 -15.23 26.29
C SER A 134 -2.04 -14.11 26.25
N LEU A 135 -2.10 -13.36 25.14
CA LEU A 135 -3.14 -12.37 24.84
C LEU A 135 -4.36 -12.98 24.10
N GLY A 136 -4.42 -14.31 23.98
CA GLY A 136 -5.49 -15.04 23.31
C GLY A 136 -5.50 -14.88 21.79
N ILE A 137 -4.35 -14.54 21.18
CA ILE A 137 -4.20 -14.41 19.74
C ILE A 137 -3.62 -15.72 19.19
N ARG A 138 -4.30 -16.32 18.20
CA ARG A 138 -3.80 -17.52 17.51
C ARG A 138 -2.61 -17.14 16.64
N VAL A 139 -1.56 -17.96 16.68
CA VAL A 139 -0.35 -17.78 15.86
C VAL A 139 -0.15 -19.00 14.99
N TYR A 140 0.10 -18.77 13.70
CA TYR A 140 0.44 -19.81 12.73
C TYR A 140 1.85 -19.60 12.20
N ARG A 141 2.57 -20.69 11.91
CA ARG A 141 3.94 -20.71 11.40
C ARG A 141 3.95 -21.10 9.94
N HIS A 142 4.54 -20.25 9.12
CA HIS A 142 4.83 -20.49 7.71
C HIS A 142 6.35 -20.52 7.54
N TYR A 143 6.83 -21.46 6.75
CA TYR A 143 8.24 -21.81 6.65
C TYR A 143 8.86 -21.27 5.35
N PRO A 144 10.20 -21.08 5.31
CA PRO A 144 10.88 -20.79 4.05
C PRO A 144 10.69 -21.94 3.05
N ILE A 145 10.44 -21.59 1.79
CA ILE A 145 10.34 -22.54 0.67
C ILE A 145 11.50 -22.26 -0.27
N GLU A 146 12.31 -23.28 -0.55
CA GLU A 146 13.46 -23.16 -1.44
C GLU A 146 13.03 -22.86 -2.87
N GLY A 147 13.73 -21.95 -3.55
CA GLY A 147 13.43 -21.57 -4.94
C GLY A 147 12.12 -20.81 -5.13
N TYR A 148 11.49 -20.32 -4.06
CA TYR A 148 10.33 -19.42 -4.16
C TYR A 148 10.72 -18.08 -4.80
N PRO A 149 9.95 -17.53 -5.76
CA PRO A 149 8.65 -17.99 -6.24
C PRO A 149 8.69 -18.92 -7.47
N SER A 150 9.86 -19.27 -8.00
CA SER A 150 9.99 -19.88 -9.34
C SER A 150 9.83 -21.41 -9.37
N ASN A 151 10.10 -22.13 -8.28
CA ASN A 151 10.05 -23.60 -8.24
C ASN A 151 8.61 -24.11 -7.97
N LEU A 152 7.71 -23.97 -8.96
CA LEU A 152 6.30 -24.31 -8.79
C LEU A 152 6.03 -25.74 -8.28
N PRO A 153 6.70 -26.81 -8.78
CA PRO A 153 6.47 -28.16 -8.30
C PRO A 153 6.76 -28.33 -6.80
N LEU A 154 7.81 -27.68 -6.29
CA LEU A 154 8.09 -27.69 -4.85
C LEU A 154 7.10 -26.82 -4.08
N ILE A 155 6.81 -25.62 -4.58
CA ILE A 155 5.91 -24.66 -3.91
C ILE A 155 4.51 -25.27 -3.72
N LEU A 156 3.97 -25.93 -4.74
CA LEU A 156 2.63 -26.52 -4.74
C LEU A 156 2.64 -27.99 -4.28
N SER A 157 3.45 -28.31 -3.27
CA SER A 157 3.58 -29.65 -2.68
C SER A 157 3.45 -29.64 -1.16
N GLU A 158 3.39 -30.84 -0.57
CA GLU A 158 3.46 -31.07 0.88
C GLU A 158 4.72 -30.47 1.53
N GLU A 159 5.85 -30.44 0.82
CA GLU A 159 7.10 -29.85 1.32
C GLU A 159 7.18 -28.32 1.10
N GLY A 160 6.30 -27.77 0.26
CA GLY A 160 6.15 -26.33 0.03
C GLY A 160 5.03 -25.73 0.85
N PHE A 161 3.94 -25.33 0.21
CA PHE A 161 2.78 -24.75 0.88
C PHE A 161 2.02 -25.72 1.80
N GLY A 162 2.13 -27.04 1.60
CA GLY A 162 1.53 -28.03 2.51
C GLY A 162 2.21 -28.09 3.89
N LYS A 163 3.50 -27.73 3.96
CA LYS A 163 4.27 -27.66 5.21
C LYS A 163 3.80 -26.52 6.11
N ASN A 164 3.28 -25.44 5.51
CA ASN A 164 2.79 -24.28 6.24
C ASN A 164 1.55 -24.64 7.06
N GLN A 165 1.45 -24.11 8.29
CA GLN A 165 0.26 -24.32 9.08
C GLN A 165 -0.97 -23.67 8.43
N TYR A 166 -2.01 -24.48 8.20
CA TYR A 166 -3.31 -24.00 7.72
C TYR A 166 -3.93 -23.04 8.73
N ILE A 167 -4.29 -21.85 8.26
CA ILE A 167 -4.94 -20.82 9.05
C ILE A 167 -6.43 -21.12 9.04
N GLU A 168 -6.98 -21.46 10.21
CA GLU A 168 -8.42 -21.64 10.36
C GLU A 168 -9.11 -20.28 10.34
N VAL A 169 -9.90 -20.03 9.29
CA VAL A 169 -10.66 -18.79 9.13
C VAL A 169 -12.16 -19.08 9.17
N SER A 170 -12.91 -18.14 9.73
CA SER A 170 -14.36 -18.26 9.94
C SER A 170 -15.18 -17.38 9.01
N ARG A 171 -14.55 -16.38 8.38
CA ARG A 171 -15.24 -15.38 7.56
C ARG A 171 -14.86 -15.48 6.08
N ARG A 172 -15.71 -14.86 5.25
CA ARG A 172 -15.62 -14.94 3.79
C ARG A 172 -14.51 -14.08 3.20
N LEU A 173 -14.22 -12.92 3.80
CA LEU A 173 -13.18 -12.01 3.37
C LEU A 173 -12.04 -12.03 4.38
N VAL A 174 -10.94 -12.68 4.02
CA VAL A 174 -9.72 -12.71 4.84
C VAL A 174 -8.79 -11.62 4.34
N VAL A 175 -8.66 -10.54 5.11
CA VAL A 175 -7.74 -9.44 4.79
C VAL A 175 -6.39 -9.74 5.40
N VAL A 176 -5.40 -9.97 4.55
CA VAL A 176 -4.02 -10.23 4.97
C VAL A 176 -3.23 -8.92 4.91
N THR A 177 -2.79 -8.43 6.06
CA THR A 177 -2.02 -7.19 6.22
C THR A 177 -0.70 -7.45 6.96
N ALA A 178 0.16 -6.43 7.07
CA ALA A 178 1.45 -6.53 7.73
C ALA A 178 1.95 -5.17 8.23
N PRO A 179 2.95 -5.13 9.13
CA PRO A 179 3.64 -3.90 9.51
C PRO A 179 4.33 -3.19 8.33
N GLY A 180 4.80 -3.94 7.33
CA GLY A 180 5.56 -3.39 6.21
C GLY A 180 5.73 -4.34 5.01
N PRO A 181 6.50 -3.92 3.99
CA PRO A 181 6.86 -4.77 2.86
C PRO A 181 7.81 -5.90 3.29
N GLY A 182 7.76 -7.02 2.57
CA GLY A 182 8.63 -8.19 2.84
C GLY A 182 8.13 -9.13 3.94
N SER A 183 7.00 -8.84 4.60
CA SER A 183 6.44 -9.72 5.65
C SER A 183 5.73 -10.99 5.13
N GLY A 184 5.69 -11.21 3.81
CA GLY A 184 5.14 -12.44 3.21
C GLY A 184 3.63 -12.47 2.99
N LYS A 185 2.94 -11.32 2.90
CA LYS A 185 1.47 -11.24 2.71
C LYS A 185 0.96 -12.10 1.53
N MET A 186 1.56 -11.92 0.36
CA MET A 186 1.23 -12.70 -0.84
C MET A 186 1.43 -14.21 -0.60
N ALA A 187 2.57 -14.62 -0.05
CA ALA A 187 2.87 -16.02 0.23
C ALA A 187 1.86 -16.64 1.21
N VAL A 188 1.41 -15.90 2.23
CA VAL A 188 0.35 -16.33 3.15
C VAL A 188 -0.97 -16.57 2.40
N CYS A 189 -1.37 -15.63 1.53
CA CYS A 189 -2.59 -15.79 0.74
C CYS A 189 -2.50 -17.00 -0.21
N LEU A 190 -1.37 -17.13 -0.92
CA LEU A 190 -1.13 -18.21 -1.88
C LEU A 190 -1.06 -19.59 -1.19
N SER A 191 -0.45 -19.65 -0.01
CA SER A 191 -0.44 -20.87 0.81
C SER A 191 -1.85 -21.26 1.26
N GLN A 192 -2.68 -20.28 1.65
CA GLN A 192 -4.06 -20.55 2.03
C GLN A 192 -4.89 -21.05 0.84
N ILE A 193 -4.85 -20.40 -0.33
CA ILE A 193 -5.64 -20.87 -1.48
C ILE A 193 -5.24 -22.28 -1.91
N TYR A 194 -3.95 -22.62 -1.87
CA TYR A 194 -3.47 -23.97 -2.16
C TYR A 194 -4.08 -24.98 -1.17
N GLN A 195 -4.01 -24.67 0.12
CA GLN A 195 -4.50 -25.54 1.18
C GLN A 195 -6.03 -25.66 1.24
N GLU A 196 -6.77 -24.61 0.85
CA GLU A 196 -8.22 -24.65 0.67
C GLU A 196 -8.58 -25.59 -0.48
N HIS A 197 -7.88 -25.46 -1.62
CA HIS A 197 -8.11 -26.31 -2.78
C HIS A 197 -7.83 -27.79 -2.46
N GLN A 198 -6.73 -28.10 -1.75
CA GLN A 198 -6.44 -29.48 -1.29
C GLN A 198 -7.53 -30.05 -0.38
N ARG A 199 -8.29 -29.19 0.31
CA ARG A 199 -9.42 -29.58 1.18
C ARG A 199 -10.77 -29.61 0.44
N GLY A 200 -10.78 -29.35 -0.86
CA GLY A 200 -11.99 -29.29 -1.68
C GLY A 200 -12.83 -28.02 -1.48
N ASN A 201 -12.26 -26.98 -0.85
CA ASN A 201 -12.93 -25.69 -0.67
C ASN A 201 -12.63 -24.75 -1.84
N GLU A 202 -13.63 -23.97 -2.24
CA GLU A 202 -13.43 -22.85 -3.16
C GLU A 202 -12.96 -21.61 -2.40
N ALA A 203 -11.83 -21.05 -2.83
CA ALA A 203 -11.31 -19.79 -2.32
C ALA A 203 -10.52 -19.07 -3.41
N GLY A 204 -10.55 -17.74 -3.38
CA GLY A 204 -9.83 -16.87 -4.30
C GLY A 204 -8.70 -16.10 -3.64
N TYR A 205 -7.83 -15.56 -4.47
CA TYR A 205 -6.83 -14.57 -4.09
C TYR A 205 -7.07 -13.28 -4.87
N ALA A 206 -6.99 -12.11 -4.24
CA ALA A 206 -6.95 -10.84 -4.94
C ALA A 206 -6.01 -9.86 -4.21
N LYS A 207 -5.66 -8.77 -4.90
CA LYS A 207 -4.78 -7.73 -4.35
C LYS A 207 -5.50 -6.39 -4.25
N PHE A 208 -5.38 -5.76 -3.09
CA PHE A 208 -5.85 -4.40 -2.85
C PHE A 208 -4.66 -3.45 -2.76
N GLU A 209 -4.55 -2.56 -3.73
CA GLU A 209 -3.65 -1.40 -3.69
C GLU A 209 -4.38 -0.17 -4.22
N THR A 210 -4.10 0.99 -3.64
CA THR A 210 -4.75 2.25 -4.05
C THR A 210 -4.01 2.92 -5.19
N PHE A 211 -2.68 2.78 -5.20
CA PHE A 211 -1.80 3.34 -6.21
C PHE A 211 -0.82 2.27 -6.72
N PRO A 212 -0.42 2.31 -8.00
CA PRO A 212 -0.97 3.21 -9.02
C PRO A 212 -2.47 2.93 -9.29
N ILE A 213 -3.19 3.93 -9.81
CA ILE A 213 -4.58 3.77 -10.21
C ILE A 213 -4.60 3.25 -11.64
N TRP A 214 -5.04 2.00 -11.80
CA TRP A 214 -4.89 1.25 -13.05
C TRP A 214 -5.61 1.89 -14.24
N ASN A 215 -6.78 2.48 -14.02
CA ASN A 215 -7.60 3.13 -15.06
C ASN A 215 -7.33 4.65 -15.19
N VAL A 216 -6.22 5.13 -14.62
CA VAL A 216 -5.73 6.50 -14.79
C VAL A 216 -4.43 6.44 -15.59
N PRO A 217 -4.20 7.34 -16.58
CA PRO A 217 -3.02 7.25 -17.45
C PRO A 217 -1.69 7.25 -16.68
N LEU A 218 -0.67 6.60 -17.26
CA LEU A 218 0.66 6.49 -16.66
C LEU A 218 1.26 7.85 -16.28
N LYS A 219 1.21 8.81 -17.21
CA LYS A 219 1.73 10.18 -17.03
C LYS A 219 0.75 11.11 -16.30
N HIS A 220 -0.32 10.57 -15.72
CA HIS A 220 -1.24 11.38 -14.95
C HIS A 220 -0.57 11.83 -13.63
N PRO A 221 -0.69 13.11 -13.21
CA PRO A 221 -0.07 13.59 -11.98
C PRO A 221 -0.38 12.74 -10.74
N VAL A 222 -1.55 12.10 -10.67
CA VAL A 222 -1.92 11.19 -9.56
C VAL A 222 -0.99 9.99 -9.48
N ASN A 223 -0.71 9.32 -10.60
CA ASN A 223 0.19 8.17 -10.64
C ASN A 223 1.65 8.61 -10.47
N VAL A 224 2.04 9.74 -11.05
CA VAL A 224 3.40 10.29 -10.87
C VAL A 224 3.65 10.73 -9.42
N ALA A 225 2.62 11.23 -8.71
CA ALA A 225 2.75 11.56 -7.30
C ALA A 225 2.96 10.32 -6.42
N TYR A 226 2.43 9.16 -6.82
CA TYR A 226 2.73 7.89 -6.16
C TYR A 226 4.19 7.49 -6.39
N GLU A 227 4.68 7.56 -7.63
CA GLU A 227 6.08 7.29 -7.96
C GLU A 227 7.04 8.21 -7.18
N ALA A 228 6.68 9.49 -7.05
CA ALA A 228 7.41 10.44 -6.21
C ALA A 228 7.34 10.12 -4.70
N ALA A 229 6.34 9.37 -4.24
CA ALA A 229 6.22 8.94 -2.86
C ALA A 229 6.91 7.60 -2.56
N THR A 230 7.34 6.88 -3.61
CA THR A 230 8.01 5.57 -3.54
C THR A 230 9.35 5.58 -4.27
N ALA A 231 9.96 6.77 -4.44
CA ALA A 231 11.22 6.94 -5.17
C ALA A 231 12.38 6.11 -4.55
N ASP A 232 12.28 5.81 -3.26
CA ASP A 232 13.17 4.95 -2.47
C ASP A 232 12.91 3.45 -2.66
N LEU A 233 11.70 3.06 -3.06
CA LEU A 233 11.27 1.65 -3.15
C LEU A 233 11.51 0.98 -4.51
N ASN A 234 12.08 1.72 -5.47
CA ASN A 234 12.28 1.26 -6.86
C ASN A 234 11.01 0.70 -7.54
N ASP A 235 9.83 1.10 -7.05
CA ASP A 235 8.56 0.79 -7.66
C ASP A 235 8.35 1.78 -8.82
N ILE A 236 8.37 1.26 -10.05
CA ILE A 236 8.26 2.06 -11.27
C ILE A 236 6.92 1.76 -11.91
N ASN A 237 6.11 2.80 -12.12
CA ASN A 237 4.85 2.68 -12.82
C ASN A 237 5.09 2.34 -14.29
N MET A 238 4.29 1.44 -14.85
CA MET A 238 4.37 1.07 -16.27
C MET A 238 2.99 0.67 -16.81
N ILE A 239 2.89 0.57 -18.14
CA ILE A 239 1.71 -0.02 -18.77
C ILE A 239 1.74 -1.53 -18.50
N ASP A 240 0.60 -2.10 -18.11
CA ASP A 240 0.40 -3.53 -17.98
C ASP A 240 0.35 -4.16 -19.39
N PRO A 241 1.41 -4.87 -19.82
CA PRO A 241 1.43 -5.45 -21.16
C PRO A 241 0.42 -6.59 -21.30
N PHE A 242 0.15 -7.34 -20.22
CA PHE A 242 -0.76 -8.48 -20.24
C PHE A 242 -2.21 -8.02 -20.41
N HIS A 243 -2.60 -6.94 -19.73
CA HIS A 243 -3.94 -6.37 -19.88
C HIS A 243 -4.16 -5.78 -21.29
N LEU A 244 -3.13 -5.13 -21.84
CA LEU A 244 -3.17 -4.61 -23.20
C LEU A 244 -3.30 -5.73 -24.24
N GLU A 245 -2.57 -6.82 -24.07
CA GLU A 245 -2.63 -8.00 -24.96
C GLU A 245 -4.00 -8.70 -24.87
N ALA A 246 -4.52 -8.91 -23.66
CA ALA A 246 -5.77 -9.65 -23.44
C ALA A 246 -7.02 -8.86 -23.86
N TYR A 247 -7.03 -7.54 -23.65
CA TYR A 247 -8.25 -6.72 -23.77
C TYR A 247 -8.15 -5.57 -24.78
N GLY A 248 -6.95 -5.27 -25.29
CA GLY A 248 -6.72 -4.13 -26.19
C GLY A 248 -6.84 -2.76 -25.50
N THR A 249 -6.96 -2.73 -24.17
CA THR A 249 -7.08 -1.51 -23.36
C THR A 249 -5.85 -1.29 -22.50
N THR A 250 -5.44 -0.03 -22.37
CA THR A 250 -4.30 0.33 -21.52
C THR A 250 -4.70 0.37 -20.05
N ALA A 251 -3.89 -0.25 -19.20
CA ALA A 251 -3.96 -0.16 -17.75
C ALA A 251 -2.58 0.13 -17.19
N VAL A 252 -2.52 0.77 -16.01
CA VAL A 252 -1.28 1.08 -15.31
C VAL A 252 -1.07 0.10 -14.16
N ASN A 253 0.13 -0.45 -14.10
CA ASN A 253 0.61 -1.26 -12.99
C ASN A 253 2.05 -0.84 -12.65
N TYR A 254 2.81 -1.65 -11.93
CA TYR A 254 4.21 -1.39 -11.62
C TYR A 254 5.07 -2.63 -11.84
N ASN A 255 6.37 -2.40 -12.03
CA ASN A 255 7.35 -3.40 -12.42
C ASN A 255 7.28 -4.71 -11.62
N ARG A 256 7.26 -4.65 -10.29
CA ARG A 256 7.28 -5.86 -9.45
C ARG A 256 6.09 -6.79 -9.71
N ASP A 257 4.89 -6.23 -9.87
CA ASP A 257 3.68 -7.02 -10.10
C ASP A 257 3.62 -7.54 -11.53
N VAL A 258 4.06 -6.74 -12.51
CA VAL A 258 4.17 -7.17 -13.91
C VAL A 258 5.19 -8.30 -14.07
N GLU A 259 6.36 -8.17 -13.43
CA GLU A 259 7.45 -9.17 -13.51
C GLU A 259 7.06 -10.50 -12.87
N VAL A 260 6.32 -10.49 -11.75
CA VAL A 260 5.92 -11.72 -11.04
C VAL A 260 4.68 -12.38 -11.63
N PHE A 261 3.87 -11.65 -12.42
CA PHE A 261 2.58 -12.14 -12.89
C PHE A 261 2.64 -13.47 -13.68
N PRO A 262 3.60 -13.74 -14.59
CA PRO A 262 3.68 -15.03 -15.29
C PRO A 262 3.80 -16.22 -14.34
N VAL A 263 4.55 -16.05 -13.24
CA VAL A 263 4.71 -17.06 -12.21
C VAL A 263 3.39 -17.26 -11.46
N LEU A 264 2.72 -16.16 -11.07
CA LEU A 264 1.42 -16.22 -10.40
C LEU A 264 0.33 -16.86 -11.26
N ARG A 265 0.26 -16.49 -12.55
CA ARG A 265 -0.65 -17.09 -13.52
C ARG A 265 -0.46 -18.61 -13.58
N SER A 266 0.80 -19.05 -13.67
CA SER A 266 1.14 -20.48 -13.70
C SER A 266 0.77 -21.19 -12.38
N MET A 267 0.93 -20.52 -11.23
CA MET A 267 0.44 -21.03 -9.94
C MET A 267 -1.07 -21.19 -9.94
N PHE A 268 -1.83 -20.19 -10.41
CA PHE A 268 -3.28 -20.26 -10.46
C PHE A 268 -3.78 -21.33 -11.42
N GLU A 269 -3.12 -21.52 -12.57
CA GLU A 269 -3.44 -22.62 -13.50
C GLU A 269 -3.24 -23.99 -12.84
N GLN A 270 -2.19 -24.17 -12.03
CA GLN A 270 -1.97 -25.42 -11.30
C GLN A 270 -2.94 -25.63 -10.14
N ILE A 271 -3.36 -24.55 -9.46
CA ILE A 271 -4.29 -24.63 -8.32
C ILE A 271 -5.74 -24.80 -8.79
N TYR A 272 -6.19 -24.03 -9.79
CA TYR A 272 -7.60 -23.97 -10.19
C TYR A 272 -7.88 -24.68 -11.53
N GLY A 273 -6.86 -25.20 -12.21
CA GLY A 273 -6.94 -25.74 -13.57
C GLY A 273 -6.89 -24.65 -14.66
N THR A 274 -7.31 -23.43 -14.35
CA THR A 274 -7.21 -22.25 -15.23
C THR A 274 -6.91 -21.01 -14.40
N SER A 275 -6.14 -20.06 -14.94
CA SER A 275 -5.95 -18.77 -14.26
C SER A 275 -7.25 -17.94 -14.30
N PRO A 276 -7.74 -17.43 -13.15
CA PRO A 276 -8.87 -16.49 -13.12
C PRO A 276 -8.47 -15.09 -13.61
N TYR A 277 -7.18 -14.84 -13.81
CA TYR A 277 -6.61 -13.53 -14.17
C TYR A 277 -5.84 -13.62 -15.49
N GLN A 278 -6.07 -12.67 -16.38
CA GLN A 278 -5.28 -12.50 -17.61
C GLN A 278 -4.18 -11.45 -17.43
N SER A 279 -4.27 -10.59 -16.43
CA SER A 279 -3.25 -9.59 -16.09
C SER A 279 -3.16 -9.30 -14.57
N PRO A 280 -2.08 -8.65 -14.09
CA PRO A 280 -2.03 -8.16 -12.70
C PRO A 280 -3.07 -7.06 -12.44
N THR A 281 -3.54 -6.34 -13.47
CA THR A 281 -4.70 -5.45 -13.35
C THR A 281 -5.96 -6.21 -12.96
N ASP A 282 -6.23 -7.37 -13.57
CA ASP A 282 -7.40 -8.19 -13.24
C ASP A 282 -7.31 -8.78 -11.83
N MET A 283 -6.10 -9.03 -11.34
CA MET A 283 -5.83 -9.50 -9.98
C MET A 283 -6.13 -8.44 -8.92
N GLY A 284 -6.12 -7.17 -9.33
CA GLY A 284 -6.49 -6.03 -8.52
C GLY A 284 -7.99 -5.94 -8.27
N VAL A 285 -8.37 -5.18 -7.22
CA VAL A 285 -9.76 -4.81 -6.94
C VAL A 285 -9.96 -3.29 -6.78
N ASN A 286 -9.01 -2.47 -7.21
CA ASN A 286 -9.02 -1.03 -6.95
C ASN A 286 -10.08 -0.29 -7.79
N MET A 287 -10.97 0.44 -7.11
CA MET A 287 -12.02 1.26 -7.73
C MET A 287 -11.79 2.77 -7.54
N ALA A 288 -10.63 3.20 -7.03
CA ALA A 288 -10.38 4.62 -6.74
C ALA A 288 -10.53 5.52 -7.97
N GLY A 289 -10.03 5.11 -9.15
CA GLY A 289 -10.07 5.96 -10.34
C GLY A 289 -11.48 6.30 -10.83
N THR A 290 -12.46 5.43 -10.60
CA THR A 290 -13.86 5.68 -11.01
C THR A 290 -14.58 6.68 -10.11
N CYS A 291 -13.98 7.04 -8.96
CA CYS A 291 -14.54 7.95 -7.97
C CYS A 291 -13.90 9.35 -8.02
N ILE A 292 -13.06 9.61 -9.02
CA ILE A 292 -12.52 10.95 -9.31
C ILE A 292 -13.62 11.75 -10.01
N ILE A 293 -14.15 12.77 -9.33
CA ILE A 293 -15.24 13.64 -9.81
C ILE A 293 -14.74 14.97 -10.38
N ASN A 294 -13.48 15.32 -10.13
CA ASN A 294 -12.84 16.51 -10.72
C ASN A 294 -11.35 16.23 -10.97
N ASP A 295 -11.03 15.91 -12.22
CA ASP A 295 -9.69 15.56 -12.68
C ASP A 295 -8.69 16.72 -12.52
N GLU A 296 -9.09 17.95 -12.85
CA GLU A 296 -8.23 19.13 -12.72
C GLU A 296 -7.81 19.37 -11.26
N ALA A 297 -8.74 19.18 -10.32
CA ALA A 297 -8.47 19.29 -8.90
C ALA A 297 -7.50 18.19 -8.41
N ALA A 298 -7.67 16.95 -8.88
CA ALA A 298 -6.74 15.86 -8.61
C ALA A 298 -5.34 16.21 -9.14
N ARG A 299 -5.24 16.60 -10.43
CA ARG A 299 -3.99 17.01 -11.06
C ARG A 299 -3.26 18.10 -10.29
N ALA A 300 -3.97 19.18 -9.94
CA ALA A 300 -3.40 20.30 -9.19
C ALA A 300 -2.88 19.87 -7.81
N ALA A 301 -3.64 19.01 -7.12
CA ALA A 301 -3.25 18.52 -5.80
C ALA A 301 -2.04 17.58 -5.85
N SER A 302 -2.00 16.67 -6.83
CA SER A 302 -0.90 15.74 -7.04
C SER A 302 0.39 16.46 -7.48
N ARG A 303 0.30 17.46 -8.36
CA ARG A 303 1.45 18.32 -8.74
C ARG A 303 2.10 18.97 -7.51
N GLN A 304 1.28 19.48 -6.59
CA GLN A 304 1.77 20.03 -5.33
C GLN A 304 2.39 18.97 -4.42
N GLU A 305 1.90 17.72 -4.44
CA GLU A 305 2.50 16.62 -3.69
C GLU A 305 3.89 16.24 -4.23
N ILE A 306 4.07 16.21 -5.55
CA ILE A 306 5.39 15.93 -6.16
C ILE A 306 6.43 16.96 -5.69
N ILE A 307 6.08 18.26 -5.72
CA ILE A 307 6.97 19.33 -5.22
C ILE A 307 7.26 19.14 -3.71
N ARG A 308 6.26 18.76 -2.90
CA ARG A 308 6.48 18.48 -1.47
C ARG A 308 7.46 17.33 -1.26
N ARG A 309 7.33 16.24 -2.03
CA ARG A 309 8.23 15.08 -1.95
C ARG A 309 9.66 15.47 -2.29
N TYR A 310 9.86 16.22 -3.37
CA TYR A 310 11.17 16.75 -3.75
C TYR A 310 11.85 17.53 -2.60
N PHE A 311 11.15 18.47 -1.97
CA PHE A 311 11.73 19.23 -0.86
C PHE A 311 11.90 18.42 0.42
N SER A 312 11.01 17.48 0.71
CA SER A 312 11.17 16.55 1.84
C SER A 312 12.46 15.76 1.68
N GLU A 313 12.68 15.17 0.50
CA GLU A 313 13.85 14.35 0.22
C GLU A 313 15.14 15.17 0.27
N ARG A 314 15.12 16.41 -0.22
CA ARG A 314 16.26 17.33 -0.08
C ARG A 314 16.60 17.63 1.37
N CYS A 315 15.58 17.76 2.24
CA CYS A 315 15.79 17.92 3.66
C CYS A 315 16.38 16.65 4.29
N ASP A 316 15.89 15.48 3.89
CA ASP A 316 16.38 14.20 4.39
C ASP A 316 17.82 13.92 3.92
N LEU A 317 18.17 14.25 2.67
CA LEU A 317 19.53 14.20 2.16
C LEU A 317 20.47 15.09 2.99
N ARG A 318 20.05 16.33 3.31
CA ARG A 318 20.85 17.22 4.16
C ARG A 318 20.99 16.72 5.60
N GLN A 319 20.07 15.89 6.08
CA GLN A 319 20.13 15.27 7.41
C GLN A 319 20.87 13.92 7.39
N GLY A 320 21.35 13.46 6.23
CA GLY A 320 22.00 12.15 6.10
C GLY A 320 21.03 10.96 6.18
N LYS A 321 19.74 11.18 5.89
CA LYS A 321 18.67 10.18 5.93
C LYS A 321 18.27 9.65 4.55
N SER A 322 18.70 10.32 3.49
CA SER A 322 18.47 9.94 2.09
C SER A 322 19.78 9.96 1.31
N ASP A 323 19.80 9.29 0.17
CA ASP A 323 20.84 9.39 -0.85
C ASP A 323 20.53 10.46 -1.91
N ALA A 324 21.55 10.78 -2.72
CA ALA A 324 21.43 11.76 -3.79
C ALA A 324 20.64 11.21 -5.01
N GLU A 325 20.58 9.88 -5.16
CA GLU A 325 19.89 9.21 -6.26
C GLU A 325 18.38 9.42 -6.17
N THR A 326 17.81 9.32 -4.97
CA THR A 326 16.38 9.51 -4.70
C THR A 326 15.97 10.96 -5.02
N VAL A 327 16.79 11.95 -4.64
CA VAL A 327 16.56 13.35 -5.01
C VAL A 327 16.62 13.54 -6.53
N TYR A 328 17.62 12.95 -7.20
CA TYR A 328 17.75 13.02 -8.66
C TYR A 328 16.54 12.41 -9.39
N LYS A 329 16.03 11.25 -8.92
CA LYS A 329 14.79 10.66 -9.43
C LYS A 329 13.61 11.64 -9.34
N LEU A 330 13.45 12.33 -8.21
CA LEU A 330 12.39 13.33 -8.03
C LEU A 330 12.56 14.54 -8.96
N GLU A 331 13.79 14.98 -9.22
CA GLU A 331 14.08 16.05 -10.19
C GLU A 331 13.66 15.65 -11.61
N LEU A 332 13.97 14.41 -12.02
CA LEU A 332 13.54 13.87 -13.31
C LEU A 332 12.01 13.80 -13.42
N LEU A 333 11.31 13.34 -12.38
CA LEU A 333 9.84 13.33 -12.35
C LEU A 333 9.25 14.74 -12.47
N MET A 334 9.85 15.73 -11.78
CA MET A 334 9.43 17.13 -11.91
C MET A 334 9.64 17.64 -13.34
N GLN A 335 10.79 17.38 -13.96
CA GLN A 335 11.07 17.77 -15.34
C GLN A 335 10.10 17.14 -16.33
N GLN A 336 9.83 15.83 -16.22
CA GLN A 336 8.87 15.12 -17.09
C GLN A 336 7.46 15.70 -17.00
N MET A 337 7.09 16.23 -15.83
CA MET A 337 5.79 16.85 -15.57
C MET A 337 5.76 18.36 -15.86
N ASN A 338 6.85 18.94 -16.37
CA ASN A 338 7.04 20.38 -16.51
C ASN A 338 6.67 21.11 -15.20
N LEU A 339 7.18 20.62 -14.08
CA LEU A 339 6.99 21.20 -12.76
C LEU A 339 8.21 22.02 -12.38
N THR A 340 7.98 23.22 -11.87
CA THR A 340 9.02 24.05 -11.25
C THR A 340 8.69 24.30 -9.79
N GLU A 341 9.71 24.65 -9.00
CA GLU A 341 9.52 25.02 -7.60
C GLU A 341 8.62 26.28 -7.46
N GLU A 342 8.53 27.11 -8.51
CA GLU A 342 7.71 28.34 -8.54
C GLU A 342 6.20 28.05 -8.52
N GLU A 343 5.77 26.86 -8.97
CA GLU A 343 4.37 26.42 -8.87
C GLU A 343 3.89 26.28 -7.42
N ARG A 344 4.80 26.37 -6.44
CA ARG A 344 4.49 26.48 -5.02
C ARG A 344 4.87 27.89 -4.54
N PRO A 345 3.94 28.87 -4.55
CA PRO A 345 4.25 30.30 -4.38
C PRO A 345 4.99 30.67 -3.09
N VAL A 346 4.81 29.88 -2.03
CA VAL A 346 5.50 30.10 -0.75
C VAL A 346 7.01 29.94 -0.86
N ILE A 347 7.52 29.13 -1.79
CA ILE A 347 8.96 28.92 -1.98
C ILE A 347 9.62 30.21 -2.46
N ALA A 348 9.10 30.77 -3.55
CA ALA A 348 9.63 32.01 -4.11
C ALA A 348 9.58 33.16 -3.08
N LYS A 349 8.49 33.27 -2.32
CA LYS A 349 8.34 34.32 -1.30
C LYS A 349 9.28 34.16 -0.10
N ALA A 350 9.53 32.92 0.35
CA ALA A 350 10.51 32.68 1.40
C ALA A 350 11.93 33.04 0.92
N ARG A 351 12.30 32.65 -0.32
CA ARG A 351 13.62 32.96 -0.90
C ARG A 351 13.83 34.45 -1.10
N GLU A 352 12.83 35.18 -1.62
CA GLU A 352 12.89 36.63 -1.80
C GLU A 352 13.22 37.36 -0.50
N ILE A 353 12.68 36.91 0.64
CA ILE A 353 12.95 37.52 1.94
C ILE A 353 14.33 37.13 2.44
N ALA A 354 14.69 35.85 2.35
CA ALA A 354 16.00 35.39 2.77
C ALA A 354 17.14 36.10 2.02
N GLU A 355 16.97 36.35 0.72
CA GLU A 355 17.93 37.07 -0.10
C GLU A 355 18.03 38.55 0.26
N LYS A 356 16.91 39.20 0.60
CA LYS A 356 16.88 40.60 1.05
C LYS A 356 17.48 40.81 2.44
N THR A 357 17.35 39.83 3.34
CA THR A 357 17.81 39.94 4.72
C THR A 357 19.17 39.29 4.97
N GLY A 358 19.61 38.37 4.11
CA GLY A 358 20.79 37.53 4.35
C GLY A 358 20.58 36.48 5.45
N GLU A 359 19.33 36.26 5.88
CA GLU A 359 18.95 35.45 7.05
C GLU A 359 17.84 34.45 6.69
N PRO A 360 17.60 33.39 7.49
CA PRO A 360 16.47 32.50 7.29
C PRO A 360 15.12 33.23 7.19
N ALA A 361 14.20 32.66 6.41
CA ALA A 361 12.88 33.23 6.19
C ALA A 361 11.81 32.15 6.02
N ALA A 362 10.56 32.52 6.28
CA ALA A 362 9.42 31.64 6.19
C ALA A 362 8.29 32.27 5.36
N ALA A 363 7.48 31.42 4.71
CA ALA A 363 6.26 31.84 4.04
C ALA A 363 5.17 30.78 4.19
N LEU A 364 3.93 31.24 4.38
CA LEU A 364 2.74 30.42 4.57
C LEU A 364 1.62 30.94 3.68
N GLN A 365 0.96 30.04 2.94
CA GLN A 365 -0.26 30.38 2.20
C GLN A 365 -1.49 30.02 3.04
N LEU A 366 -2.32 31.00 3.35
CA LEU A 366 -3.56 30.84 4.09
C LEU A 366 -4.67 30.25 3.21
N PRO A 367 -5.76 29.69 3.81
CA PRO A 367 -6.89 29.14 3.04
C PRO A 367 -7.59 30.13 2.11
N ASN A 368 -7.46 31.44 2.36
CA ASN A 368 -7.97 32.50 1.50
C ASN A 368 -7.01 32.85 0.33
N GLY A 369 -5.88 32.14 0.20
CA GLY A 369 -4.85 32.36 -0.83
C GLY A 369 -3.80 33.41 -0.47
N LYS A 370 -3.99 34.18 0.61
CA LYS A 370 -3.02 35.19 1.05
C LYS A 370 -1.72 34.52 1.51
N ILE A 371 -0.59 35.04 1.04
CA ILE A 371 0.73 34.64 1.52
C ILE A 371 1.12 35.55 2.68
N VAL A 372 1.47 34.94 3.80
CA VAL A 372 2.06 35.60 4.98
C VAL A 372 3.51 35.17 5.05
N THR A 373 4.38 36.09 5.43
CA THR A 373 5.82 35.85 5.47
C THR A 373 6.42 36.21 6.82
N GLY A 374 7.53 35.57 7.15
CA GLY A 374 8.33 35.82 8.35
C GLY A 374 9.80 35.99 7.98
N LYS A 375 10.51 36.79 8.77
CA LYS A 375 11.96 36.99 8.70
C LYS A 375 12.54 36.81 10.09
N THR A 376 13.79 36.38 10.17
CA THR A 376 14.53 36.34 11.43
C THR A 376 14.73 37.76 11.98
N SER A 377 14.65 37.87 13.31
CA SER A 377 14.83 39.09 14.10
C SER A 377 15.52 38.73 15.42
N ASP A 378 15.94 39.73 16.19
CA ASP A 378 16.59 39.52 17.49
C ASP A 378 15.71 38.75 18.49
N LEU A 379 14.38 38.84 18.35
CA LEU A 379 13.42 38.22 19.27
C LEU A 379 12.88 36.87 18.78
N MET A 380 12.72 36.71 17.47
CA MET A 380 12.03 35.57 16.85
C MET A 380 12.80 35.10 15.62
N GLY A 381 12.92 33.77 15.49
CA GLY A 381 13.52 33.08 14.35
C GLY A 381 12.77 33.27 13.04
#